data_AF-A0A2P4ZD92-F1
#
_entry.id   AF-A0A2P4ZD92-F1
#
_cell.length_a   1.000
_cell.length_b   1.000
_cell.length_c   1.000
_cell.angle_alpha   90.00
_cell.angle_beta   90.00
_cell.angle_gamma   90.00
#
_symmetry.space_group_name_H-M   'P 1'
#
loop_
_entity.id
_entity.type
_entity.pdbx_description
1 polymer ?
#
loop_
_entity_poly.entity_id
_entity_poly.type
_entity_poly.pdbx_seq_one_letter_code
_entity_poly.pdbx_strand_id
1 'polypeptide(L)'
;MLDKLKPPKLEIEDICIPESDPLYHNAVRCVQAYWKQLASMNEGQRQKYLWYLQKTHIKHFVTKPFDCHGGTITAHSLYQRARDDAGNFVRLSWPAYLLLSSLYGDVPKRYKEAIEKKYGTSVIEDHATIYRHFYPAPTCTMEKSAMESTTVQAPEDAITRETPRELTPLDTHKSVKNEDDIHAENRDPSSVASETASSGGPWNIDNVIEDLGAPKTKRSSTALESPQKRIKLSDHAILSHLNQHTEAIQKIVYEAQLEQRSKLQEVHHDVEKGVQVLNGMQDDLRQFMSAVASALKDIREHLNE
;
A
#
# COMPACT_ATOMS: atom_id res chain seq x y z
N MET A 1 -33.00 12.88 -8.32
CA MET A 1 -32.23 11.61 -8.38
C MET A 1 -30.76 11.77 -7.99
N LEU A 2 -30.20 13.00 -7.90
CA LEU A 2 -28.82 13.24 -7.44
C LEU A 2 -28.63 13.14 -5.92
N ASP A 3 -29.69 13.28 -5.11
CA ASP A 3 -29.58 13.31 -3.64
C ASP A 3 -29.33 11.96 -2.98
N LYS A 4 -29.52 10.83 -3.69
CA LYS A 4 -29.42 9.48 -3.09
C LYS A 4 -28.01 8.90 -3.04
N LEU A 5 -27.01 9.54 -3.64
CA LEU A 5 -25.62 9.06 -3.60
C LEU A 5 -24.67 10.22 -3.29
N LYS A 6 -24.87 10.85 -2.13
CA LYS A 6 -23.86 11.73 -1.55
C LYS A 6 -22.58 10.91 -1.37
N PRO A 7 -21.50 11.21 -2.11
CA PRO A 7 -20.32 10.35 -2.08
C PRO A 7 -19.57 10.54 -0.76
N PRO A 8 -18.72 9.59 -0.32
CA PRO A 8 -18.00 9.74 0.94
C PRO A 8 -17.18 11.04 0.99
N LYS A 9 -17.23 11.74 2.11
CA LYS A 9 -16.41 12.93 2.34
C LYS A 9 -14.98 12.49 2.66
N LEU A 10 -14.01 13.16 2.06
CA LEU A 10 -12.60 13.02 2.40
C LEU A 10 -11.93 14.38 2.20
N GLU A 11 -11.48 15.02 3.26
CA GLU A 11 -10.67 16.22 3.21
C GLU A 11 -9.21 15.95 3.61
N ILE A 12 -8.36 16.97 3.52
CA ILE A 12 -6.94 16.84 3.82
C ILE A 12 -6.73 16.58 5.32
N GLU A 13 -7.58 17.17 6.16
CA GLU A 13 -7.54 17.03 7.61
C GLU A 13 -7.83 15.58 8.07
N ASP A 14 -8.62 14.84 7.29
CA ASP A 14 -9.00 13.44 7.59
C ASP A 14 -7.79 12.49 7.51
N ILE A 15 -6.72 12.87 6.81
CA ILE A 15 -5.54 12.02 6.59
C ILE A 15 -4.69 11.90 7.86
N CYS A 16 -4.80 12.85 8.80
CA CYS A 16 -4.02 12.88 10.04
C CYS A 16 -2.48 12.86 9.83
N ILE A 17 -2.00 13.47 8.75
CA ILE A 17 -0.55 13.66 8.48
C ILE A 17 -0.21 15.14 8.73
N PRO A 18 0.78 15.46 9.59
CA PRO A 18 1.16 16.84 9.82
C PRO A 18 1.86 17.43 8.60
N GLU A 19 1.73 18.74 8.37
CA GLU A 19 2.33 19.42 7.21
C GLU A 19 3.85 19.30 7.14
N SER A 20 4.50 19.11 8.29
CA SER A 20 5.94 18.87 8.40
C SER A 20 6.38 17.48 7.93
N ASP A 21 5.45 16.54 7.76
CA ASP A 21 5.77 15.18 7.30
C ASP A 21 6.09 15.18 5.79
N PRO A 22 7.18 14.54 5.35
CA PRO A 22 7.54 14.48 3.93
C PRO A 22 6.46 13.83 3.04
N LEU A 23 5.53 13.05 3.61
CA LEU A 23 4.41 12.44 2.89
C LEU A 23 3.24 13.40 2.67
N TYR A 24 3.18 14.53 3.38
CA TYR A 24 2.03 15.43 3.36
C TYR A 24 1.66 15.86 1.95
N HIS A 25 2.62 16.36 1.17
CA HIS A 25 2.37 16.80 -0.21
C HIS A 25 1.88 15.69 -1.14
N ASN A 26 2.36 14.47 -0.95
CA ASN A 26 1.88 13.31 -1.71
C ASN A 26 0.44 12.97 -1.34
N ALA A 27 0.13 12.99 -0.04
CA ALA A 27 -1.22 12.73 0.46
C ALA A 27 -2.23 13.77 -0.04
N VAL A 28 -1.86 15.06 -0.04
CA VAL A 28 -2.67 16.15 -0.58
C VAL A 28 -2.97 15.92 -2.06
N ARG A 29 -1.98 15.54 -2.88
CA ARG A 29 -2.20 15.22 -4.30
C ARG A 29 -3.16 14.05 -4.50
N CYS A 30 -3.04 13.00 -3.69
CA CYS A 30 -3.95 11.85 -3.74
C CYS A 30 -5.39 12.24 -3.38
N VAL A 31 -5.59 13.11 -2.38
CA VAL A 31 -6.92 13.62 -2.01
C VAL A 31 -7.50 14.53 -3.08
N GLN A 32 -6.69 15.41 -3.66
CA GLN A 32 -7.13 16.22 -4.79
C GLN A 32 -7.52 15.36 -5.99
N ALA A 33 -6.76 14.31 -6.30
CA ALA A 33 -7.12 13.36 -7.36
C ALA A 33 -8.44 12.62 -7.06
N TYR A 34 -8.71 12.29 -5.79
CA TYR A 34 -10.01 11.76 -5.37
C TYR A 34 -11.14 12.76 -5.68
N TRP A 35 -11.00 14.03 -5.29
CA TRP A 35 -12.00 15.07 -5.56
C TRP A 35 -12.28 15.22 -7.06
N LYS A 36 -11.22 15.19 -7.89
CA LYS A 36 -11.33 15.31 -9.36
C LYS A 36 -12.09 14.17 -10.01
N GLN A 37 -12.05 12.97 -9.45
CA GLN A 37 -12.58 11.76 -10.09
C GLN A 37 -13.76 11.14 -9.34
N LEU A 38 -14.23 11.74 -8.25
CA LEU A 38 -15.27 11.14 -7.43
C LEU A 38 -16.57 10.87 -8.20
N ALA A 39 -16.92 11.80 -9.11
CA ALA A 39 -18.12 11.72 -9.92
C ALA A 39 -18.07 10.58 -10.97
N SER A 40 -16.88 10.26 -11.49
CA SER A 40 -16.68 9.20 -12.49
C SER A 40 -16.47 7.82 -11.87
N MET A 41 -16.12 7.75 -10.58
CA MET A 41 -15.94 6.49 -9.87
C MET A 41 -17.26 5.88 -9.38
N ASN A 42 -17.40 4.56 -9.55
CA ASN A 42 -18.45 3.79 -8.89
C ASN A 42 -18.14 3.55 -7.40
N GLU A 43 -19.13 3.09 -6.62
CA GLU A 43 -18.99 2.93 -5.18
C GLU A 43 -17.83 2.01 -4.77
N GLY A 44 -17.67 0.86 -5.42
CA GLY A 44 -16.56 -0.06 -5.13
C GLY A 44 -15.19 0.56 -5.41
N GLN A 45 -15.07 1.38 -6.45
CA GLN A 45 -13.85 2.14 -6.75
C GLN A 45 -13.58 3.20 -5.68
N ARG A 46 -14.60 3.93 -5.23
CA ARG A 46 -14.48 4.94 -4.16
C ARG A 46 -13.98 4.30 -2.88
N GLN A 47 -14.63 3.22 -2.43
CA GLN A 47 -14.23 2.52 -1.20
C GLN A 47 -12.80 2.01 -1.29
N LYS A 48 -12.41 1.45 -2.44
CA LYS A 48 -11.04 0.98 -2.66
C LYS A 48 -10.01 2.13 -2.66
N TYR A 49 -10.36 3.29 -3.22
CA TYR A 49 -9.50 4.47 -3.20
C TYR A 49 -9.31 4.98 -1.78
N LEU A 50 -10.41 5.11 -1.02
CA LEU A 50 -10.39 5.52 0.38
C LEU A 50 -9.58 4.55 1.23
N TRP A 51 -9.71 3.24 0.98
CA TRP A 51 -8.91 2.22 1.67
C TRP A 51 -7.40 2.44 1.50
N TYR A 52 -6.92 2.89 0.33
CA TYR A 52 -5.50 3.24 0.16
C TYR A 52 -5.06 4.45 0.99
N LEU A 53 -5.98 5.38 1.27
CA LEU A 53 -5.72 6.62 2.01
C LEU A 53 -6.01 6.51 3.51
N GLN A 54 -6.51 5.37 3.98
CA GLN A 54 -6.67 5.13 5.42
C GLN A 54 -5.32 5.22 6.14
N LYS A 55 -5.35 5.70 7.39
CA LYS A 55 -4.16 5.90 8.24
C LYS A 55 -3.26 4.66 8.33
N THR A 56 -3.83 3.46 8.33
CA THR A 56 -3.11 2.18 8.38
C THR A 56 -2.39 1.81 7.08
N HIS A 57 -2.80 2.40 5.95
CA HIS A 57 -2.37 2.00 4.62
C HIS A 57 -1.62 3.11 3.87
N ILE A 58 -1.80 4.37 4.27
CA ILE A 58 -1.26 5.52 3.55
C ILE A 58 0.27 5.47 3.43
N LYS A 59 0.98 5.06 4.49
CA LYS A 59 2.44 4.92 4.45
C LYS A 59 2.92 3.85 3.47
N HIS A 60 2.08 2.88 3.11
CA HIS A 60 2.44 1.81 2.17
C HIS A 60 2.16 2.17 0.71
N PHE A 61 1.17 3.03 0.46
CA PHE A 61 0.70 3.34 -0.90
C PHE A 61 0.96 4.76 -1.37
N VAL A 62 1.18 5.71 -0.46
CA VAL A 62 1.42 7.13 -0.79
C VAL A 62 2.89 7.50 -0.63
N THR A 63 3.66 6.69 0.09
CA THR A 63 5.11 6.78 0.10
C THR A 63 5.64 6.36 -1.26
N LYS A 64 6.22 7.31 -1.98
CA LYS A 64 7.08 6.97 -3.12
C LYS A 64 8.18 6.06 -2.57
N PRO A 65 8.49 4.92 -3.22
CA PRO A 65 9.62 4.11 -2.83
C PRO A 65 10.82 5.04 -2.74
N PHE A 66 11.51 4.98 -1.60
CA PHE A 66 12.63 5.83 -1.20
C PHE A 66 13.57 6.14 -2.37
N ASP A 67 14.28 7.26 -2.26
CA ASP A 67 15.31 7.71 -3.21
C ASP A 67 16.34 6.61 -3.55
N CYS A 68 16.52 5.59 -2.70
CA CYS A 68 17.38 4.44 -2.95
C CYS A 68 16.99 3.56 -4.15
N HIS A 69 15.74 3.60 -4.63
CA HIS A 69 15.31 2.91 -5.86
C HIS A 69 14.99 3.89 -7.00
N GLY A 70 15.52 5.11 -6.92
CA GLY A 70 15.34 6.15 -7.93
C GLY A 70 13.91 6.66 -8.05
N GLY A 71 13.05 6.41 -7.04
CA GLY A 71 11.68 6.93 -7.01
C GLY A 71 10.85 6.54 -8.24
N THR A 72 11.12 5.39 -8.87
CA THR A 72 10.44 5.01 -10.11
C THR A 72 9.06 4.40 -9.83
N ILE A 73 8.09 4.70 -10.70
CA ILE A 73 6.74 4.11 -10.62
C ILE A 73 6.75 2.59 -10.75
N THR A 74 7.71 2.03 -11.48
CA THR A 74 7.85 0.58 -11.66
C THR A 74 8.18 -0.13 -10.35
N ALA A 75 8.83 0.53 -9.40
CA ALA A 75 9.10 -0.03 -8.07
C ALA A 75 7.89 0.09 -7.11
N HIS A 76 6.84 0.85 -7.48
CA HIS A 76 5.71 1.08 -6.59
C HIS A 76 4.85 -0.19 -6.41
N SER A 77 4.44 -0.47 -5.17
CA SER A 77 3.72 -1.71 -4.82
C SER A 77 2.42 -1.90 -5.61
N LEU A 78 1.66 -0.82 -5.86
CA LEU A 78 0.45 -0.88 -6.69
C LEU A 78 0.73 -1.21 -8.15
N TYR A 79 1.81 -0.68 -8.71
CA TYR A 79 2.20 -0.95 -10.08
C TYR A 79 2.64 -2.42 -10.22
N GLN A 80 3.44 -2.91 -9.27
CA GLN A 80 3.86 -4.30 -9.23
C GLN A 80 2.67 -5.26 -9.06
N ARG A 81 1.73 -4.97 -8.15
CA ARG A 81 0.51 -5.78 -7.96
C ARG A 81 -0.40 -5.83 -9.19
N ALA A 82 -0.30 -4.86 -10.09
CA ALA A 82 -1.07 -4.87 -11.33
C ALA A 82 -0.53 -5.89 -12.35
N ARG A 83 0.70 -6.38 -12.17
CA ARG A 83 1.41 -7.28 -13.08
C ARG A 83 1.38 -8.72 -12.58
N ASP A 84 1.46 -9.67 -13.50
CA ASP A 84 1.82 -11.06 -13.21
C ASP A 84 3.35 -11.27 -13.31
N ASP A 85 3.80 -12.50 -13.09
CA ASP A 85 5.23 -12.87 -13.12
C ASP A 85 5.84 -12.75 -14.53
N ALA A 86 5.01 -12.85 -15.58
CA ALA A 86 5.41 -12.59 -16.96
C ALA A 86 5.44 -11.09 -17.31
N GLY A 87 5.04 -10.24 -16.37
CA GLY A 87 5.02 -8.79 -16.50
C GLY A 87 3.81 -8.21 -17.22
N ASN A 88 2.77 -9.01 -17.50
CA ASN A 88 1.51 -8.59 -18.12
C ASN A 88 0.56 -7.95 -17.10
N PHE A 89 -0.22 -6.96 -17.53
CA PHE A 89 -1.16 -6.26 -16.66
C PHE A 89 -2.50 -7.00 -16.50
N VAL A 90 -2.56 -7.91 -15.53
CA VAL A 90 -3.76 -8.73 -15.28
C VAL A 90 -4.68 -8.13 -14.20
N ARG A 91 -4.13 -7.37 -13.25
CA ARG A 91 -4.83 -6.89 -12.04
C ARG A 91 -5.04 -5.38 -12.04
N LEU A 92 -5.40 -4.84 -13.20
CA LEU A 92 -5.66 -3.41 -13.39
C LEU A 92 -6.79 -2.90 -12.47
N SER A 93 -6.58 -1.73 -11.88
CA SER A 93 -7.48 -1.09 -10.93
C SER A 93 -7.50 0.41 -11.15
N TRP A 94 -8.65 0.98 -11.54
CA TRP A 94 -8.80 2.43 -11.76
C TRP A 94 -8.36 3.28 -10.54
N PRO A 95 -8.76 2.96 -9.30
CA PRO A 95 -8.24 3.66 -8.11
C PRO A 95 -6.72 3.65 -7.98
N ALA A 96 -6.07 2.53 -8.34
CA ALA A 96 -4.62 2.42 -8.24
C ALA A 96 -3.93 3.27 -9.33
N TYR A 97 -4.50 3.31 -10.53
CA TYR A 97 -4.04 4.18 -11.62
C TYR A 97 -4.13 5.67 -11.25
N LEU A 98 -5.26 6.10 -10.68
CA LEU A 98 -5.44 7.48 -10.22
C LEU A 98 -4.41 7.86 -9.16
N LEU A 99 -4.21 6.99 -8.17
CA LEU A 99 -3.25 7.22 -7.10
C LEU A 99 -1.82 7.31 -7.66
N LEU A 100 -1.40 6.35 -8.47
CA LEU A 100 -0.09 6.37 -9.14
C LEU A 100 0.11 7.63 -10.01
N SER A 101 -0.89 7.99 -10.82
CA SER A 101 -0.82 9.18 -11.68
C SER A 101 -0.68 10.47 -10.86
N SER A 102 -1.36 10.56 -9.71
CA SER A 102 -1.24 11.73 -8.82
C SER A 102 0.13 11.86 -8.15
N LEU A 103 0.78 10.73 -7.85
CA LEU A 103 2.10 10.70 -7.21
C LEU A 103 3.23 11.01 -8.21
N TYR A 104 3.20 10.36 -9.38
CA TYR A 104 4.31 10.37 -10.33
C TYR A 104 4.14 11.36 -11.48
N GLY A 105 2.91 11.82 -11.74
CA GLY A 105 2.58 12.69 -12.88
C GLY A 105 2.52 11.91 -14.18
N ASP A 106 3.65 11.31 -14.60
CA ASP A 106 3.70 10.44 -15.76
C ASP A 106 3.77 8.96 -15.36
N VAL A 107 3.00 8.13 -16.07
CA VAL A 107 2.97 6.69 -15.85
C VAL A 107 3.27 5.97 -17.16
N PRO A 108 3.89 4.76 -17.13
CA PRO A 108 4.39 4.10 -18.33
C PRO A 108 3.30 3.91 -19.38
N LYS A 109 3.62 4.20 -20.64
CA LYS A 109 2.68 4.15 -21.75
C LYS A 109 1.90 2.82 -21.82
N ARG A 110 2.61 1.69 -21.67
CA ARG A 110 1.98 0.35 -21.65
C ARG A 110 0.94 0.19 -20.53
N TYR A 111 1.15 0.83 -19.38
CA TYR A 111 0.19 0.79 -18.28
C TYR A 111 -1.02 1.70 -18.57
N LYS A 112 -0.82 2.89 -19.13
CA LYS A 112 -1.91 3.78 -19.60
C LYS A 112 -2.78 3.08 -20.63
N GLU A 113 -2.18 2.47 -21.65
CA GLU A 113 -2.87 1.72 -22.71
C GLU A 113 -3.70 0.56 -22.14
N ALA A 114 -3.13 -0.17 -21.17
CA ALA A 114 -3.84 -1.27 -20.52
C ALA A 114 -5.05 -0.78 -19.70
N ILE A 115 -4.89 0.34 -18.99
CA ILE A 115 -5.97 1.01 -18.25
C ILE A 115 -7.06 1.49 -19.20
N GLU A 116 -6.70 2.17 -20.28
CA GLU A 116 -7.63 2.66 -21.30
C GLU A 116 -8.41 1.51 -21.95
N LYS A 117 -7.73 0.41 -22.29
CA LYS A 117 -8.38 -0.79 -22.82
C LYS A 117 -9.42 -1.37 -21.86
N LYS A 118 -9.17 -1.33 -20.54
CA LYS A 118 -10.07 -1.91 -19.52
C LYS A 118 -11.22 -0.96 -19.11
N TYR A 119 -10.94 0.32 -18.99
CA TYR A 119 -11.85 1.31 -18.43
C TYR A 119 -12.44 2.29 -19.47
N GLY A 120 -12.01 2.18 -20.73
CA GLY A 120 -12.43 3.05 -21.83
C GLY A 120 -11.73 4.41 -21.88
N THR A 121 -10.96 4.76 -20.86
CA THR A 121 -10.19 6.00 -20.79
C THR A 121 -8.98 5.85 -19.87
N SER A 122 -7.94 6.64 -20.13
CA SER A 122 -6.82 6.87 -19.21
C SER A 122 -6.72 8.35 -18.79
N VAL A 123 -7.62 9.21 -19.28
CA VAL A 123 -7.63 10.65 -19.01
C VAL A 123 -8.27 10.91 -17.66
N ILE A 124 -7.58 11.71 -16.82
CA ILE A 124 -8.08 12.14 -15.51
C ILE A 124 -8.72 13.51 -15.71
N GLU A 125 -10.02 13.51 -15.94
CA GLU A 125 -10.84 14.74 -16.00
C GLU A 125 -10.94 15.42 -14.63
N ASP A 126 -11.18 16.73 -14.62
CA ASP A 126 -11.35 17.48 -13.38
C ASP A 126 -12.84 17.72 -13.09
N HIS A 127 -13.39 16.87 -12.21
CA HIS A 127 -14.76 17.02 -11.69
C HIS A 127 -14.79 17.55 -10.25
N ALA A 128 -13.75 18.25 -9.80
CA ALA A 128 -13.70 18.75 -8.42
C ALA A 128 -14.86 19.72 -8.09
N THR A 129 -15.43 20.40 -9.09
CA THR A 129 -16.63 21.24 -8.92
C THR A 129 -17.84 20.44 -8.45
N ILE A 130 -18.00 19.20 -8.92
CA ILE A 130 -19.07 18.30 -8.46
C ILE A 130 -18.83 17.92 -7.00
N TYR A 131 -17.59 17.62 -6.61
CA TYR A 131 -17.24 17.36 -5.21
C TYR A 131 -17.61 18.56 -4.32
N ARG A 132 -17.20 19.76 -4.74
CA ARG A 132 -17.44 21.00 -3.98
C ARG A 132 -18.90 21.44 -3.94
N HIS A 133 -19.73 20.95 -4.85
CA HIS A 133 -21.18 21.11 -4.74
C HIS A 133 -21.76 20.36 -3.52
N PHE A 134 -21.30 19.13 -3.25
CA PHE A 134 -21.72 18.36 -2.07
C PHE A 134 -21.01 18.80 -0.78
N TYR A 135 -19.77 19.24 -0.91
CA TYR A 135 -18.88 19.61 0.19
C TYR A 135 -18.21 20.96 -0.10
N PRO A 136 -18.96 22.08 0.06
CA PRO A 136 -18.39 23.41 -0.12
C PRO A 136 -17.12 23.56 0.71
N ALA A 137 -16.10 24.21 0.14
CA ALA A 137 -14.91 24.54 0.90
C ALA A 137 -15.34 25.34 2.15
N PRO A 138 -14.73 25.11 3.32
CA PRO A 138 -14.92 26.00 4.45
C PRO A 138 -14.64 27.39 3.93
N THR A 139 -15.64 28.27 3.94
CA THR A 139 -15.38 29.69 3.73
C THR A 139 -14.37 30.03 4.79
N CYS A 140 -13.13 30.31 4.39
CA CYS A 140 -12.12 30.85 5.27
C CYS A 140 -12.68 32.22 5.64
N THR A 141 -13.56 32.23 6.65
CA THR A 141 -14.05 33.41 7.34
C THR A 141 -12.83 33.90 8.10
N MET A 142 -11.84 34.39 7.36
CA MET A 142 -10.74 35.11 7.93
C MET A 142 -11.39 36.21 8.74
N GLU A 143 -11.10 36.14 10.02
CA GLU A 143 -11.41 37.12 11.03
C GLU A 143 -11.02 38.50 10.50
N LYS A 144 -11.99 39.17 9.88
CA LYS A 144 -12.03 40.61 9.76
C LYS A 144 -12.46 41.16 11.12
N SER A 145 -11.74 40.79 12.17
CA SER A 145 -11.99 41.20 13.55
C SER A 145 -10.69 41.70 14.16
N ALA A 146 -10.68 42.99 14.44
CA ALA A 146 -9.73 43.70 15.30
C ALA A 146 -8.29 43.84 14.80
N MET A 147 -8.09 44.55 13.69
CA MET A 147 -7.02 45.56 13.63
C MET A 147 -7.68 46.94 13.69
N GLU A 148 -8.34 47.21 14.82
CA GLU A 148 -8.72 48.57 15.18
C GLU A 148 -7.41 49.32 15.43
N SER A 149 -7.15 50.27 14.56
CA SER A 149 -5.91 51.01 14.45
C SER A 149 -5.62 51.79 15.73
N THR A 150 -4.76 51.25 16.59
CA THR A 150 -4.05 52.10 17.55
C THR A 150 -2.96 52.84 16.78
N THR A 151 -3.29 54.05 16.37
CA THR A 151 -2.34 55.05 15.87
C THR A 151 -1.40 55.41 17.02
N VAL A 152 -0.23 54.79 17.07
CA VAL A 152 0.90 55.27 17.89
C VAL A 152 1.81 56.06 16.96
N GLN A 153 1.91 57.35 17.23
CA GLN A 153 2.85 58.27 16.59
C GLN A 153 4.28 57.78 16.81
N ALA A 154 5.04 57.74 15.71
CA ALA A 154 6.49 57.66 15.74
C ALA A 154 7.09 59.04 16.06
N PRO A 155 8.18 59.12 16.82
CA PRO A 155 9.21 60.12 16.61
C PRO A 155 10.26 59.56 15.64
N GLU A 156 10.52 60.38 14.64
CA GLU A 156 11.68 60.31 13.75
C GLU A 156 12.96 60.35 14.59
N ASP A 157 13.92 59.47 14.30
CA ASP A 157 15.32 59.88 14.32
C ASP A 157 16.17 59.01 13.39
N ALA A 158 16.96 59.75 12.61
CA ALA A 158 17.88 59.30 11.58
C ALA A 158 19.11 58.59 12.16
N ILE A 159 19.81 57.81 11.31
CA ILE A 159 21.29 57.63 11.23
C ILE A 159 21.51 56.45 10.25
N THR A 160 21.79 56.71 8.97
CA THR A 160 23.12 56.79 8.34
C THR A 160 23.78 55.43 8.07
N ARG A 161 23.83 55.10 6.76
CA ARG A 161 24.90 54.45 5.98
C ARG A 161 25.95 53.61 6.73
N GLU A 162 26.19 52.38 6.24
CA GLU A 162 27.41 51.99 5.49
C GLU A 162 27.31 50.53 4.97
N THR A 163 27.38 50.39 3.64
CA THR A 163 27.94 49.26 2.86
C THR A 163 29.47 49.43 2.89
N PRO A 164 30.40 48.44 2.80
CA PRO A 164 30.37 47.23 1.95
C PRO A 164 31.16 45.98 2.47
N ARG A 165 31.00 44.80 1.81
CA ARG A 165 32.11 44.08 1.12
C ARG A 165 31.73 42.65 0.73
N GLU A 166 31.73 42.50 -0.58
CA GLU A 166 31.94 41.32 -1.41
C GLU A 166 33.30 40.66 -1.11
N LEU A 167 33.29 39.35 -0.85
CA LEU A 167 34.46 38.48 -0.97
C LEU A 167 34.06 37.21 -1.72
N THR A 168 34.80 37.00 -2.80
CA THR A 168 34.75 35.95 -3.80
C THR A 168 35.03 34.53 -3.27
N PRO A 169 34.69 33.50 -4.07
CA PRO A 169 34.72 32.09 -3.68
C PRO A 169 36.12 31.48 -3.73
N LEU A 170 36.43 30.59 -2.77
CA LEU A 170 37.62 29.78 -2.79
C LEU A 170 37.30 28.43 -3.44
N ASP A 171 37.79 28.27 -4.66
CA ASP A 171 38.01 26.99 -5.32
C ASP A 171 39.04 26.14 -4.55
N THR A 172 39.03 24.85 -4.88
CA THR A 172 40.11 23.85 -4.76
C THR A 172 39.83 22.76 -3.73
N HIS A 173 39.64 21.53 -4.23
CA HIS A 173 40.38 20.29 -3.90
C HIS A 173 39.53 19.10 -4.43
N LYS A 174 39.77 18.64 -5.66
CA LYS A 174 40.78 17.63 -6.04
C LYS A 174 40.42 16.23 -5.53
N SER A 175 39.68 15.51 -6.39
CA SER A 175 39.98 14.17 -6.90
C SER A 175 40.88 13.27 -6.05
N VAL A 176 40.29 12.25 -5.42
CA VAL A 176 40.95 10.96 -5.16
C VAL A 176 40.00 9.86 -5.64
N LYS A 177 40.30 9.31 -6.82
CA LYS A 177 39.91 7.97 -7.23
C LYS A 177 40.79 7.00 -6.46
N ASN A 178 40.19 6.15 -5.63
CA ASN A 178 40.79 4.87 -5.27
C ASN A 178 39.87 3.79 -5.84
N GLU A 179 40.30 3.26 -6.98
CA GLU A 179 39.98 1.91 -7.43
C GLU A 179 40.91 0.99 -6.63
N ASP A 180 40.38 0.10 -5.82
CA ASP A 180 41.11 -1.08 -5.35
C ASP A 180 40.20 -2.30 -5.50
N ASP A 181 40.53 -3.07 -6.53
CA ASP A 181 40.26 -4.47 -6.72
C ASP A 181 40.59 -5.28 -5.46
N ILE A 182 39.61 -6.03 -4.91
CA ILE A 182 39.92 -7.24 -4.16
C ILE A 182 38.97 -8.37 -4.59
N HIS A 183 39.54 -9.23 -5.43
CA HIS A 183 39.44 -10.68 -5.46
C HIS A 183 38.13 -11.37 -5.05
N ALA A 184 37.54 -12.00 -6.07
CA ALA A 184 36.70 -13.17 -5.97
C ALA A 184 37.42 -14.32 -5.23
N GLU A 185 36.80 -14.87 -4.20
CA GLU A 185 37.15 -16.19 -3.67
C GLU A 185 35.93 -17.11 -3.72
N ASN A 186 36.04 -18.08 -4.63
CA ASN A 186 35.18 -19.24 -4.76
C ASN A 186 35.21 -20.07 -3.46
N ARG A 187 34.05 -20.33 -2.87
CA ARG A 187 33.84 -21.53 -2.04
C ARG A 187 32.42 -22.04 -2.17
N ASP A 188 32.33 -23.18 -2.84
CA ASP A 188 31.33 -24.23 -2.66
C ASP A 188 32.04 -25.57 -2.97
N PRO A 189 31.52 -26.75 -2.57
CA PRO A 189 30.39 -27.01 -1.68
C PRO A 189 30.74 -28.03 -0.58
N SER A 190 29.95 -28.10 0.50
CA SER A 190 29.93 -29.33 1.33
C SER A 190 28.53 -29.68 1.78
N SER A 191 28.07 -30.76 1.16
CA SER A 191 26.93 -31.62 1.43
C SER A 191 26.80 -32.03 2.90
N VAL A 192 25.61 -31.80 3.49
CA VAL A 192 25.00 -32.74 4.42
C VAL A 192 23.50 -32.83 4.12
N ALA A 193 23.08 -34.00 3.67
CA ALA A 193 21.70 -34.41 3.57
C ALA A 193 21.15 -34.74 4.97
N SER A 194 19.89 -34.40 5.25
CA SER A 194 18.83 -35.40 5.44
C SER A 194 17.50 -34.80 5.89
N GLU A 195 16.46 -35.30 5.23
CA GLU A 195 15.13 -35.68 5.76
C GLU A 195 13.99 -34.65 5.90
N THR A 196 13.12 -34.73 4.88
CA THR A 196 11.66 -34.97 4.95
C THR A 196 10.81 -34.14 5.91
N ALA A 197 10.06 -33.18 5.34
CA ALA A 197 8.71 -32.85 5.79
C ALA A 197 7.85 -32.31 4.64
N SER A 198 6.88 -33.13 4.25
CA SER A 198 5.56 -32.83 3.67
C SER A 198 5.44 -31.57 2.78
N SER A 199 5.54 -31.81 1.47
CA SER A 199 5.13 -30.90 0.40
C SER A 199 3.62 -30.61 0.48
N GLY A 200 3.25 -29.52 1.15
CA GLY A 200 1.97 -28.85 0.97
C GLY A 200 1.95 -28.13 -0.37
N GLY A 201 1.61 -28.87 -1.43
CA GLY A 201 1.51 -28.32 -2.78
C GLY A 201 0.42 -27.24 -2.91
N PRO A 202 0.59 -26.29 -3.85
CA PRO A 202 -0.39 -25.24 -4.10
C PRO A 202 -1.70 -25.85 -4.62
N TRP A 203 -2.83 -25.41 -4.04
CA TRP A 203 -4.17 -25.77 -4.46
C TRP A 203 -4.38 -25.40 -5.93
N ASN A 204 -4.17 -26.35 -6.83
CA ASN A 204 -4.38 -26.16 -8.26
C ASN A 204 -5.87 -26.37 -8.59
N ILE A 205 -6.55 -25.28 -8.95
CA ILE A 205 -7.99 -25.24 -9.28
C ILE A 205 -8.31 -26.09 -10.53
N ASP A 206 -7.30 -26.42 -11.35
CA ASP A 206 -7.48 -27.21 -12.56
C ASP A 206 -7.93 -28.67 -12.29
N ASN A 207 -7.67 -29.21 -11.09
CA ASN A 207 -8.08 -30.59 -10.76
C ASN A 207 -9.57 -30.76 -10.47
N VAL A 208 -10.33 -29.68 -10.23
CA VAL A 208 -11.77 -29.79 -9.92
C VAL A 208 -12.63 -29.88 -11.19
N ILE A 209 -12.09 -29.51 -12.36
CA ILE A 209 -12.82 -29.55 -13.63
C ILE A 209 -12.68 -30.90 -14.34
N GLU A 210 -11.63 -31.68 -14.06
CA GLU A 210 -11.44 -33.01 -14.67
C GLU A 210 -12.41 -34.08 -14.14
N ASP A 211 -12.85 -34.01 -12.88
CA ASP A 211 -13.79 -34.99 -12.31
C ASP A 211 -15.25 -34.85 -12.78
N LEU A 212 -15.57 -33.78 -13.53
CA LEU A 212 -16.89 -33.58 -14.15
C LEU A 212 -16.90 -33.79 -15.68
N GLY A 213 -15.74 -34.14 -16.26
CA GLY A 213 -15.52 -34.29 -17.69
C GLY A 213 -15.77 -35.71 -18.23
N ALA A 214 -17.04 -36.03 -18.49
CA ALA A 214 -17.57 -36.99 -19.47
C ALA A 214 -16.70 -38.19 -19.96
N PRO A 215 -17.19 -39.45 -19.85
CA PRO A 215 -16.56 -40.59 -20.50
C PRO A 215 -16.64 -40.49 -22.03
N LYS A 216 -15.49 -40.40 -22.70
CA LYS A 216 -15.37 -40.56 -24.16
C LYS A 216 -15.53 -42.03 -24.54
N THR A 217 -16.75 -42.47 -24.85
CA THR A 217 -16.97 -43.74 -25.54
C THR A 217 -16.93 -43.56 -27.06
N LYS A 218 -16.06 -44.36 -27.68
CA LYS A 218 -15.87 -44.43 -29.12
C LYS A 218 -17.14 -44.94 -29.82
N ARG A 219 -17.42 -44.27 -30.93
CA ARG A 219 -18.39 -44.56 -31.98
C ARG A 219 -18.22 -45.96 -32.54
N SER A 220 -19.26 -46.80 -32.40
CA SER A 220 -19.54 -47.94 -33.26
C SER A 220 -21.05 -48.00 -33.52
N SER A 221 -21.41 -47.95 -34.80
CA SER A 221 -22.78 -48.00 -35.28
C SER A 221 -23.21 -49.44 -35.50
N THR A 222 -24.24 -49.91 -34.78
CA THR A 222 -25.19 -50.92 -35.28
C THR A 222 -26.47 -50.90 -34.47
N ALA A 223 -27.57 -51.03 -35.18
CA ALA A 223 -28.94 -50.92 -34.73
C ALA A 223 -29.34 -51.97 -33.67
N LEU A 224 -30.12 -51.54 -32.68
CA LEU A 224 -31.37 -52.18 -32.29
C LEU A 224 -32.13 -51.25 -31.33
N GLU A 225 -33.39 -50.98 -31.66
CA GLU A 225 -34.33 -50.26 -30.81
C GLU A 225 -34.44 -50.93 -29.44
N SER A 226 -34.14 -50.19 -28.38
CA SER A 226 -34.52 -50.50 -27.01
C SER A 226 -35.05 -49.22 -26.37
N PRO A 227 -36.29 -49.20 -25.87
CA PRO A 227 -36.87 -48.00 -25.29
C PRO A 227 -36.11 -47.68 -24.01
N GLN A 228 -35.27 -46.63 -24.08
CA GLN A 228 -34.63 -46.01 -22.93
C GLN A 228 -35.71 -45.69 -21.88
N LYS A 229 -35.80 -46.56 -20.86
CA LYS A 229 -36.31 -46.19 -19.54
C LYS A 229 -35.46 -45.03 -19.04
N ARG A 230 -35.87 -43.80 -19.38
CA ARG A 230 -35.41 -42.59 -18.69
C ARG A 230 -35.78 -42.80 -17.22
N ILE A 231 -34.80 -43.20 -16.42
CA ILE A 231 -34.87 -43.15 -14.97
C ILE A 231 -35.08 -41.65 -14.69
N LYS A 232 -36.33 -41.28 -14.42
CA LYS A 232 -36.69 -39.98 -13.85
C LYS A 232 -36.02 -39.94 -12.49
N LEU A 233 -34.75 -39.53 -12.46
CA LEU A 233 -34.13 -39.07 -11.24
C LEU A 233 -35.01 -37.92 -10.76
N SER A 234 -35.74 -38.20 -9.68
CA SER A 234 -36.68 -37.27 -9.08
C SER A 234 -35.95 -35.95 -8.86
N ASP A 235 -36.48 -34.84 -9.38
CA ASP A 235 -35.90 -33.50 -9.20
C ASP A 235 -35.64 -33.20 -7.70
N HIS A 236 -36.42 -33.82 -6.82
CA HIS A 236 -36.24 -33.76 -5.37
C HIS A 236 -34.92 -34.38 -4.89
N ALA A 237 -34.44 -35.48 -5.51
CA ALA A 237 -33.18 -36.11 -5.13
C ALA A 237 -31.97 -35.22 -5.47
N ILE A 238 -32.04 -34.51 -6.61
CA ILE A 238 -30.99 -33.58 -7.03
C ILE A 238 -30.93 -32.38 -6.06
N LEU A 239 -32.08 -31.82 -5.69
CA LEU A 239 -32.14 -30.71 -4.72
C LEU A 239 -31.63 -31.12 -3.34
N SER A 240 -31.97 -32.33 -2.88
CA SER A 240 -31.47 -32.87 -1.60
C SER A 240 -29.95 -33.00 -1.60
N HIS A 241 -29.38 -33.53 -2.68
CA HIS A 241 -27.92 -33.68 -2.82
C HIS A 241 -27.22 -32.32 -2.88
N LEU A 242 -27.79 -31.35 -3.60
CA LEU A 242 -27.23 -29.99 -3.69
C LEU A 242 -27.24 -29.29 -2.33
N ASN A 243 -28.31 -29.46 -1.54
CA ASN A 243 -28.39 -28.89 -0.20
C ASN A 243 -27.33 -29.49 0.73
N GLN A 244 -27.19 -30.82 0.73
CA GLN A 244 -26.17 -31.52 1.52
C GLN A 244 -24.75 -31.08 1.15
N HIS A 245 -24.46 -30.91 -0.15
CA HIS A 245 -23.16 -30.42 -0.61
C HIS A 245 -22.91 -28.97 -0.18
N THR A 246 -23.94 -28.13 -0.19
CA THR A 246 -23.84 -26.73 0.27
C THR A 246 -23.53 -26.66 1.77
N GLU A 247 -24.19 -27.50 2.58
CA GLU A 247 -23.90 -27.62 4.02
C GLU A 247 -22.47 -28.11 4.30
N ALA A 248 -22.00 -29.10 3.52
CA ALA A 248 -20.62 -29.59 3.64
C ALA A 248 -19.59 -28.50 3.32
N ILE A 249 -19.80 -27.71 2.26
CA ILE A 249 -18.93 -26.58 1.92
C ILE A 249 -18.94 -25.53 3.03
N GLN A 250 -20.12 -25.16 3.54
CA GLN A 250 -20.23 -24.18 4.62
C GLN A 250 -19.46 -24.63 5.87
N LYS A 251 -19.55 -25.92 6.21
CA LYS A 251 -18.80 -26.50 7.33
C LYS A 251 -17.28 -26.40 7.11
N ILE A 252 -16.78 -26.79 5.93
CA ILE A 252 -15.35 -26.72 5.60
C ILE A 252 -14.85 -25.27 5.66
N VAL A 253 -15.61 -24.32 5.11
CA VAL A 253 -15.25 -22.89 5.15
C VAL A 253 -15.18 -22.39 6.59
N TYR A 254 -16.13 -22.79 7.44
CA TYR A 254 -16.14 -22.41 8.86
C TYR A 254 -14.94 -22.98 9.62
N GLU A 255 -14.62 -24.26 9.41
CA GLU A 255 -13.46 -24.92 10.02
C GLU A 255 -12.14 -24.27 9.59
N ALA A 256 -11.99 -23.98 8.29
CA ALA A 256 -10.82 -23.27 7.75
C ALA A 256 -10.66 -21.86 8.34
N GLN A 257 -11.77 -21.12 8.53
CA GLN A 257 -11.74 -19.81 9.18
C GLN A 257 -11.32 -19.91 10.65
N LEU A 258 -11.77 -20.93 11.36
CA LEU A 258 -11.39 -21.17 12.75
C LEU A 258 -9.90 -21.49 12.87
N GLU A 259 -9.38 -22.34 11.99
CA GLU A 259 -7.96 -22.69 11.93
C GLU A 259 -7.09 -21.45 11.62
N GLN A 260 -7.49 -20.63 10.64
CA GLN A 260 -6.78 -19.38 10.33
C GLN A 260 -6.75 -18.42 11.51
N ARG A 261 -7.86 -18.28 12.26
CA ARG A 261 -7.90 -17.44 13.46
C ARG A 261 -6.98 -17.97 14.56
N SER A 262 -6.94 -19.28 14.77
CA SER A 262 -6.03 -19.90 15.74
C SER A 262 -4.57 -19.63 15.40
N LYS A 263 -4.17 -19.80 14.12
CA LYS A 263 -2.80 -19.51 13.68
C LYS A 263 -2.44 -18.03 13.81
N LEU A 264 -3.40 -17.14 13.51
CA LEU A 264 -3.18 -15.70 13.66
C LEU A 264 -2.98 -15.30 15.13
N GLN A 265 -3.70 -15.96 16.05
CA GLN A 265 -3.54 -15.74 17.48
C GLN A 265 -2.18 -16.24 17.99
N GLU A 266 -1.69 -17.38 17.48
CA GLU A 266 -0.34 -17.89 17.77
C GLU A 266 0.74 -16.92 17.30
N VAL A 267 0.65 -16.43 16.06
CA VAL A 267 1.58 -15.43 15.53
C VAL A 267 1.54 -14.14 16.35
N HIS A 268 0.36 -13.69 16.78
CA HIS A 268 0.25 -12.51 17.64
C HIS A 268 0.97 -12.71 18.98
N HIS A 269 0.82 -13.88 19.60
CA HIS A 269 1.50 -14.22 20.86
C HIS A 269 3.02 -14.23 20.71
N ASP A 270 3.53 -14.78 19.60
CA ASP A 270 4.97 -14.81 19.34
C ASP A 270 5.55 -13.42 19.05
N VAL A 271 4.80 -12.58 18.31
CA VAL A 271 5.17 -11.17 18.11
C VAL A 271 5.20 -10.42 19.44
N GLU A 272 4.22 -10.63 20.32
CA GLU A 272 4.15 -9.99 21.64
C GLU A 272 5.34 -10.40 22.53
N LYS A 273 5.71 -11.69 22.54
CA LYS A 273 6.95 -12.15 23.19
C LYS A 273 8.19 -11.47 22.63
N GLY A 274 8.29 -11.36 21.29
CA GLY A 274 9.41 -10.68 20.65
C GLY A 274 9.54 -9.22 21.08
N VAL A 275 8.42 -8.51 21.17
CA VAL A 275 8.37 -7.13 21.68
C VAL A 275 8.83 -7.05 23.14
N GLN A 276 8.41 -7.98 24.00
CA GLN A 276 8.85 -8.02 25.39
C GLN A 276 10.36 -8.23 25.53
N VAL A 277 10.96 -9.12 24.71
CA VAL A 277 12.41 -9.34 24.68
C VAL A 277 13.16 -8.08 24.26
N LEU A 278 12.69 -7.41 23.19
CA LEU A 278 13.31 -6.17 22.71
C LEU A 278 13.26 -5.05 23.75
N ASN A 279 12.14 -4.91 24.46
CA ASN A 279 12.01 -3.94 25.54
C ASN A 279 12.99 -4.25 26.68
N GLY A 280 13.17 -5.52 27.05
CA GLY A 280 14.17 -5.95 28.03
C GLY A 280 15.59 -5.55 27.62
N MET A 281 15.98 -5.83 26.37
CA MET A 281 17.29 -5.43 25.83
C MET A 281 17.50 -3.91 25.84
N GLN A 282 16.44 -3.14 25.55
CA GLN A 282 16.50 -1.68 25.58
C GLN A 282 16.73 -1.16 27.00
N ASP A 283 16.11 -1.77 28.01
CA ASP A 283 16.28 -1.40 29.41
C ASP A 283 17.67 -1.79 29.93
N ASP A 284 18.19 -2.96 29.56
CA ASP A 284 19.57 -3.38 29.85
C ASP A 284 20.59 -2.39 29.26
N LEU A 285 20.40 -1.99 28.00
CA LEU A 285 21.26 -0.99 27.36
C LEU A 285 21.20 0.37 28.08
N ARG A 286 20.01 0.78 28.52
CA ARG A 286 19.84 2.03 29.28
C ARG A 286 20.57 1.98 30.62
N GLN A 287 20.48 0.86 31.33
CA GLN A 287 21.16 0.65 32.60
C GLN A 287 22.69 0.64 32.41
N PHE A 288 23.17 -0.03 31.37
CA PHE A 288 24.59 -0.02 31.00
C PHE A 288 25.10 1.41 30.74
N MET A 289 24.41 2.18 29.90
CA MET A 289 24.81 3.56 29.58
C MET A 289 24.79 4.47 30.82
N SER A 290 23.86 4.25 31.75
CA SER A 290 23.84 4.96 33.04
C SER A 290 25.05 4.63 33.92
N ALA A 291 25.45 3.36 33.97
CA ALA A 291 26.64 2.93 34.70
C ALA A 291 27.93 3.53 34.08
N VAL A 292 28.05 3.52 32.76
CA VAL A 292 29.17 4.15 32.03
C VAL A 292 29.25 5.63 32.33
N ALA A 293 28.12 6.36 32.26
CA ALA A 293 28.09 7.79 32.55
C ALA A 293 28.53 8.09 34.00
N SER A 294 28.12 7.25 34.96
CA SER A 294 28.52 7.37 36.36
C SER A 294 30.01 7.14 36.55
N ALA A 295 30.58 6.11 35.92
CA ALA A 295 32.03 5.83 35.98
C ALA A 295 32.86 6.94 35.34
N LEU A 296 32.43 7.49 34.19
CA LEU A 296 33.11 8.62 33.55
C LEU A 296 33.08 9.88 34.41
N LYS A 297 31.99 10.10 35.16
CA LYS A 297 31.88 11.21 36.10
C LYS A 297 32.88 11.06 37.26
N ASP A 298 32.98 9.86 37.83
CA ASP A 298 33.91 9.55 38.92
C ASP A 298 35.38 9.74 38.50
N ILE A 299 35.76 9.23 37.32
CA ILE A 299 37.10 9.44 36.74
C ILE A 299 37.40 10.94 36.57
N ARG A 300 36.42 11.71 36.09
CA ARG A 300 36.58 13.15 35.92
C ARG A 300 36.77 13.87 37.26
N GLU A 301 36.04 13.48 38.30
CA GLU A 301 36.19 14.06 39.64
C GLU A 301 37.60 13.79 40.19
N HIS A 302 38.10 12.55 40.08
CA HIS A 302 39.47 12.19 40.48
C HIS A 302 40.58 12.93 39.73
N LEU A 303 40.37 13.30 38.47
CA LEU A 303 41.36 14.04 37.67
C LEU A 303 41.44 15.54 38.00
N ASN A 304 40.46 16.09 38.71
CA ASN A 304 40.45 17.50 39.09
C ASN A 304 40.99 17.77 40.50
N GLU A 305 41.29 16.72 41.27
CA GLU A 305 41.98 16.78 42.56
C GLU A 305 43.51 16.79 42.40
#